data_AF-A0A970QMA8-F1
#
_entry.id   AF-A0A970QMA8-F1
#
_cell.length_a   1.000
_cell.length_b   1.000
_cell.length_c   1.000
_cell.angle_alpha   90.00
_cell.angle_beta   90.00
_cell.angle_gamma   90.00
#
_symmetry.space_group_name_H-M   'P 1'
#
loop_
_entity.id
_entity.type
_entity.pdbx_description
1 polymer ?
#
loop_
_entity_poly.entity_id
_entity_poly.type
_entity_poly.pdbx_seq_one_letter_code
_entity_poly.pdbx_strand_id
1 'polypeptide(L)'
;MKNSLLKPISLMMAVLMLCIGLTACAGTAAKTDPTRSGDSGLHASSPVENDKSEDEIITEADKHGRGREGMLGVAGDVVKQYDGYLGYGYNILTAAFYNHKDIKTGHPVIDMDALAEEDFVYIEKKSSQHVDYVTYVSSSAKEYSEHFATAADIKARIGFTGSFKASFKMDHTMQMKSNQKLITTQALLETQNDFILDVDAKLLAQYATSTFKQAVAEKTAGDLIDLYGTHVLANIMLGGRFDINYFYTSTETSESTDIETSAQASYRGISGGASGSDDKDRKEIETHSNIYFRTYGGSVTADPTSISAAVSSYKDWSKNVENGKITFVHASEVIPLWDIVAHLQDFEPAAEKSAAIKQYFDERVDQISNEFNETVKAQVYISDVYVGYGNSQSEAKNMLRGKGVTEGHIVNLDLNADVGGDWIYFGYKTTTDQDKAITGLVANYYSDAMSSGITYNSSKYDIIPVDLNRNAKGKFIYLYFTRDPKAGSPISAFQYQQNEEFQYKNTKANGYDPVIVTSDGSVADFNKGSGGDYIYLWFKRN
;
A
#
# COMPACT_ATOMS: atom_id res chain seq x y z
N MET A 1 -10.07 63.87 -3.30
CA MET A 1 -10.51 63.28 -4.59
C MET A 1 -9.31 62.68 -5.30
N LYS A 2 -9.40 61.37 -5.60
CA LYS A 2 -8.79 60.61 -6.70
C LYS A 2 -7.25 60.60 -6.92
N ASN A 3 -6.72 59.38 -6.73
CA ASN A 3 -5.96 58.55 -7.69
C ASN A 3 -4.44 58.77 -7.94
N SER A 4 -3.66 57.74 -7.55
CA SER A 4 -3.08 56.68 -8.42
C SER A 4 -1.54 56.54 -8.55
N LEU A 5 -1.16 55.25 -8.67
CA LEU A 5 0.06 54.58 -9.21
C LEU A 5 1.32 54.53 -8.32
N LEU A 6 1.80 53.36 -7.84
CA LEU A 6 2.40 52.14 -8.47
C LEU A 6 3.93 52.24 -8.71
N LYS A 7 4.75 51.56 -7.88
CA LYS A 7 5.50 50.31 -8.18
C LYS A 7 6.58 49.95 -7.11
N PRO A 8 6.94 48.65 -6.96
CA PRO A 8 7.92 48.12 -6.00
C PRO A 8 9.25 47.61 -6.63
N ILE A 9 10.26 47.34 -5.79
CA ILE A 9 11.54 46.63 -6.05
C ILE A 9 11.68 45.64 -4.85
N SER A 10 11.66 44.30 -4.95
CA SER A 10 12.46 43.26 -5.64
C SER A 10 13.82 42.91 -4.99
N LEU A 11 13.89 41.75 -4.30
CA LEU A 11 14.97 40.71 -4.33
C LEU A 11 14.53 39.54 -3.40
N MET A 12 14.17 38.31 -3.83
CA MET A 12 14.95 37.15 -4.36
C MET A 12 16.10 36.67 -3.46
N MET A 13 16.42 35.38 -3.25
CA MET A 13 15.87 34.04 -3.55
C MET A 13 16.89 33.01 -2.98
N ALA A 14 16.51 31.78 -2.65
CA ALA A 14 17.29 30.57 -3.01
C ALA A 14 16.54 29.27 -2.66
N VAL A 15 16.05 28.58 -3.68
CA VAL A 15 15.64 27.16 -3.68
C VAL A 15 16.44 26.49 -4.79
N LEU A 16 17.10 25.37 -4.51
CA LEU A 16 17.84 24.59 -5.50
C LEU A 16 17.07 23.29 -5.77
N MET A 17 16.36 23.23 -6.90
CA MET A 17 15.92 21.97 -7.53
C MET A 17 16.87 21.67 -8.69
N LEU A 18 17.35 20.42 -8.75
CA LEU A 18 18.09 19.90 -9.89
C LEU A 18 17.15 19.06 -10.75
N CYS A 19 16.82 19.55 -11.94
CA CYS A 19 16.24 18.77 -13.04
C CYS A 19 17.27 18.73 -14.17
N ILE A 20 17.67 17.53 -14.62
CA ILE A 20 18.47 17.35 -15.84
C ILE A 20 17.57 16.78 -16.93
N GLY A 21 17.44 17.53 -18.02
CA GLY A 21 16.69 17.15 -19.22
C GLY A 21 17.49 16.29 -20.19
N LEU A 22 16.75 15.50 -20.97
CA LEU A 22 17.21 14.75 -22.13
C LEU A 22 17.40 15.68 -23.35
N THR A 23 18.47 15.44 -24.11
CA THR A 23 18.49 15.67 -25.57
C THR A 23 19.29 14.56 -26.25
N ALA A 24 18.67 13.94 -27.25
CA ALA A 24 19.25 12.89 -28.08
C ALA A 24 20.00 13.48 -29.28
N CYS A 25 21.06 12.81 -29.73
CA CYS A 25 21.31 12.49 -31.15
C CYS A 25 22.46 11.48 -31.31
N ALA A 26 22.34 10.66 -32.35
CA ALA A 26 22.94 9.35 -32.56
C ALA A 26 24.42 9.33 -33.01
N GLY A 27 25.08 8.16 -32.84
CA GLY A 27 26.12 7.72 -33.79
C GLY A 27 27.32 6.93 -33.22
N THR A 28 27.31 5.62 -33.49
CA THR A 28 28.47 4.73 -33.77
C THR A 28 29.45 4.29 -32.67
N ALA A 29 29.19 3.07 -32.17
CA ALA A 29 30.02 1.85 -32.18
C ALA A 29 31.54 1.86 -31.79
N ALA A 30 31.81 1.00 -30.78
CA ALA A 30 32.83 -0.07 -30.71
C ALA A 30 34.09 0.10 -29.80
N LYS A 31 34.03 -0.66 -28.69
CA LYS A 31 35.01 -1.64 -28.12
C LYS A 31 36.29 -1.23 -27.36
N THR A 32 36.56 -2.09 -26.36
CA THR A 32 37.78 -2.47 -25.61
C THR A 32 38.29 -1.62 -24.42
N ASP A 33 37.90 -2.04 -23.19
CA ASP A 33 38.70 -2.69 -22.11
C ASP A 33 40.16 -2.24 -21.77
N PRO A 34 40.73 -2.60 -20.60
CA PRO A 34 40.97 -1.69 -19.46
C PRO A 34 42.46 -1.57 -19.07
N THR A 35 42.85 -0.65 -18.18
CA THR A 35 43.91 -0.83 -17.14
C THR A 35 44.26 0.44 -16.33
N ARG A 36 44.24 0.28 -15.00
CA ARG A 36 45.32 0.53 -14.01
C ARG A 36 45.87 1.94 -13.71
N SER A 37 45.75 2.29 -12.41
CA SER A 37 46.68 2.97 -11.48
C SER A 37 47.24 4.36 -11.78
N GLY A 38 47.31 5.19 -10.73
CA GLY A 38 48.27 6.28 -10.65
C GLY A 38 47.96 7.28 -9.55
N ASP A 39 48.47 7.00 -8.36
CA ASP A 39 48.57 7.89 -7.21
C ASP A 39 49.66 8.97 -7.43
N SER A 40 49.43 10.20 -6.93
CA SER A 40 50.39 11.30 -6.63
C SER A 40 49.60 12.62 -6.64
N GLY A 41 49.57 13.51 -5.63
CA GLY A 41 50.50 13.77 -4.54
C GLY A 41 51.00 15.22 -4.66
N LEU A 42 50.77 16.03 -3.60
CA LEU A 42 51.49 17.26 -3.18
C LEU A 42 51.13 18.57 -3.95
N HIS A 43 51.07 19.78 -3.37
CA HIS A 43 51.69 20.37 -2.17
C HIS A 43 50.99 21.70 -1.77
N ALA A 44 50.93 21.97 -0.43
CA ALA A 44 51.14 23.24 0.32
C ALA A 44 50.41 24.54 -0.10
N SER A 45 49.93 25.44 0.78
CA SER A 45 50.43 25.90 2.08
C SER A 45 49.38 26.76 2.81
N SER A 46 49.34 26.66 4.15
CA SER A 46 48.60 27.57 5.06
C SER A 46 49.21 28.98 5.11
N PRO A 47 48.50 29.94 5.73
CA PRO A 47 48.95 30.34 7.06
C PRO A 47 47.84 30.40 8.12
N VAL A 48 48.31 30.15 9.34
CA VAL A 48 47.65 30.21 10.64
C VAL A 48 47.52 31.66 11.10
N GLU A 49 46.38 32.02 11.68
CA GLU A 49 46.31 33.01 12.76
C GLU A 49 45.53 32.40 13.94
N ASN A 50 46.01 32.73 15.12
CA ASN A 50 45.88 32.02 16.38
C ASN A 50 45.01 32.88 17.29
N ASP A 51 43.95 32.34 17.88
CA ASP A 51 43.48 32.88 19.16
C ASP A 51 42.98 31.76 20.08
N LYS A 52 43.38 31.88 21.34
CA LYS A 52 43.22 30.91 22.41
C LYS A 52 41.99 31.24 23.23
N SER A 53 41.15 30.25 23.50
CA SER A 53 40.58 30.09 24.84
C SER A 53 40.27 28.61 25.08
N GLU A 54 40.83 28.11 26.17
CA GLU A 54 40.50 26.80 26.76
C GLU A 54 39.05 26.83 27.22
N ASP A 55 38.24 25.83 26.85
CA ASP A 55 36.98 25.54 27.52
C ASP A 55 36.93 24.06 27.89
N GLU A 56 36.57 23.84 29.16
CA GLU A 56 36.63 22.62 29.94
C GLU A 56 35.85 21.43 29.34
N ILE A 57 36.44 20.24 29.46
CA ILE A 57 35.72 18.97 29.31
C ILE A 57 34.89 18.77 30.57
N ILE A 58 33.59 19.07 30.48
CA ILE A 58 32.63 18.86 31.56
C ILE A 58 32.42 17.34 31.73
N THR A 59 32.59 16.84 32.96
CA THR A 59 32.37 15.41 33.28
C THR A 59 30.91 15.17 33.68
N GLU A 60 30.42 13.93 33.49
CA GLU A 60 29.02 13.52 33.73
C GLU A 60 28.47 13.76 35.16
N ALA A 61 29.30 14.20 36.11
CA ALA A 61 28.89 14.60 37.45
C ALA A 61 28.38 16.06 37.55
N ASP A 62 28.68 16.93 36.57
CA ASP A 62 28.32 18.36 36.61
C ASP A 62 26.96 18.68 35.97
N LYS A 63 26.22 17.67 35.47
CA LYS A 63 24.82 17.82 34.97
C LYS A 63 23.78 18.06 36.07
N HIS A 64 24.14 17.90 37.34
CA HIS A 64 23.21 18.06 38.46
C HIS A 64 23.58 19.27 39.34
N GLY A 65 23.23 20.47 38.89
CA GLY A 65 23.41 21.66 39.71
C GLY A 65 23.09 22.99 39.04
N ARG A 66 21.79 23.32 38.96
CA ARG A 66 21.23 24.68 38.75
C ARG A 66 21.72 25.45 37.52
N GLY A 67 20.87 25.39 36.49
CA GLY A 67 20.76 26.37 35.41
C GLY A 67 19.45 26.18 34.63
N ARG A 68 18.31 26.04 35.34
CA ARG A 68 16.97 25.98 34.74
C ARG A 68 16.57 27.40 34.28
N GLU A 69 17.12 27.82 33.15
CA GLU A 69 16.61 28.84 32.22
C GLU A 69 17.73 29.13 31.20
N GLY A 70 17.47 28.84 29.93
CA GLY A 70 18.22 29.46 28.84
C GLY A 70 19.48 28.76 28.32
N MET A 71 19.56 27.42 28.29
CA MET A 71 20.44 26.72 27.35
C MET A 71 19.58 26.10 26.23
N LEU A 72 19.67 26.68 25.04
CA LEU A 72 19.22 26.15 23.74
C LEU A 72 18.36 24.86 23.76
N GLY A 73 17.03 25.03 23.87
CA GLY A 73 16.14 24.43 22.86
C GLY A 73 15.14 23.34 23.24
N VAL A 74 14.59 23.27 24.47
CA VAL A 74 13.31 22.56 24.64
C VAL A 74 12.21 23.48 24.11
N ALA A 75 11.52 23.08 23.04
CA ALA A 75 10.37 23.81 22.51
C ALA A 75 9.12 23.51 23.36
N GLY A 76 8.39 24.55 23.79
CA GLY A 76 7.16 24.42 24.58
C GLY A 76 7.21 25.10 25.94
N ASP A 77 6.04 25.36 26.51
CA ASP A 77 5.86 26.00 27.82
C ASP A 77 5.65 24.94 28.90
N VAL A 78 6.36 25.07 30.03
CA VAL A 78 6.11 24.25 31.23
C VAL A 78 4.71 24.55 31.76
N VAL A 79 3.96 23.50 32.10
CA VAL A 79 2.65 23.64 32.76
C VAL A 79 2.70 23.13 34.19
N LYS A 80 1.86 23.70 35.05
CA LYS A 80 1.75 23.34 36.48
C LYS A 80 0.57 22.44 36.82
N GLN A 81 -0.30 22.23 35.84
CA GLN A 81 -1.43 21.32 35.91
C GLN A 81 -1.65 20.78 34.50
N TYR A 82 -2.05 19.51 34.38
CA TYR A 82 -2.22 18.89 33.08
C TYR A 82 -3.52 18.07 33.01
N ASP A 83 -4.41 18.44 32.10
CA ASP A 83 -5.74 17.84 31.90
C ASP A 83 -5.91 17.14 30.54
N GLY A 84 -4.81 16.94 29.81
CA GLY A 84 -4.79 16.31 28.49
C GLY A 84 -4.71 14.77 28.53
N TYR A 85 -3.99 14.17 27.58
CA TYR A 85 -3.95 12.70 27.38
C TYR A 85 -2.64 12.01 27.80
N LEU A 86 -1.59 12.74 28.17
CA LEU A 86 -0.39 12.15 28.77
C LEU A 86 -0.70 11.34 30.03
N GLY A 87 0.11 10.33 30.31
CA GLY A 87 -0.01 9.50 31.51
C GLY A 87 -1.16 8.49 31.50
N TYR A 88 -1.98 8.49 30.45
CA TYR A 88 -3.02 7.49 30.22
C TYR A 88 -2.52 6.32 29.39
N GLY A 89 -3.22 5.21 29.57
CA GLY A 89 -3.01 3.97 28.86
C GLY A 89 -3.56 3.93 27.43
N TYR A 90 -2.84 3.22 26.55
CA TYR A 90 -3.25 2.89 25.18
C TYR A 90 -2.97 1.41 24.88
N ASN A 91 -3.96 0.70 24.34
CA ASN A 91 -3.78 -0.70 23.93
C ASN A 91 -3.39 -0.76 22.46
N ILE A 92 -2.08 -0.75 22.18
CA ILE A 92 -1.57 -0.74 20.81
C ILE A 92 -1.86 -2.03 20.04
N LEU A 93 -2.29 -3.12 20.69
CA LEU A 93 -2.61 -4.35 19.97
C LEU A 93 -4.00 -4.26 19.33
N THR A 94 -4.97 -3.71 20.06
CA THR A 94 -6.40 -3.79 19.70
C THR A 94 -7.08 -2.45 19.44
N ALA A 95 -6.45 -1.33 19.78
CA ALA A 95 -6.97 0.00 19.46
C ALA A 95 -6.88 0.28 17.95
N ALA A 96 -7.62 1.29 17.48
CA ALA A 96 -7.32 1.86 16.16
C ALA A 96 -6.04 2.70 16.23
N PHE A 97 -5.39 2.95 15.10
CA PHE A 97 -4.20 3.79 15.05
C PHE A 97 -4.51 5.19 15.58
N TYR A 98 -3.99 5.53 16.75
CA TYR A 98 -4.09 6.82 17.46
C TYR A 98 -5.47 7.50 17.41
N ASN A 99 -6.49 6.79 17.87
CA ASN A 99 -7.84 7.29 18.08
C ASN A 99 -8.07 7.66 19.56
N HIS A 100 -8.46 8.91 19.83
CA HIS A 100 -8.71 9.41 21.20
C HIS A 100 -9.73 8.57 21.99
N LYS A 101 -10.68 7.91 21.31
CA LYS A 101 -11.70 7.08 21.98
C LYS A 101 -11.16 5.79 22.56
N ASP A 102 -9.97 5.38 22.14
CA ASP A 102 -9.32 4.15 22.60
C ASP A 102 -8.35 4.41 23.78
N ILE A 103 -8.20 5.67 24.20
CA ILE A 103 -7.42 6.07 25.38
C ILE A 103 -8.17 5.63 26.66
N LYS A 104 -7.45 5.06 27.61
CA LYS A 104 -7.99 4.59 28.90
C LYS A 104 -8.19 5.73 29.91
N THR A 105 -8.96 6.76 29.54
CA THR A 105 -9.14 7.98 30.35
C THR A 105 -9.80 7.75 31.72
N GLY A 106 -10.51 6.63 31.91
CA GLY A 106 -11.05 6.25 33.22
C GLY A 106 -10.02 5.64 34.19
N HIS A 107 -8.80 5.41 33.73
CA HIS A 107 -7.76 4.66 34.46
C HIS A 107 -6.39 5.35 34.27
N PRO A 108 -6.14 6.51 34.92
CA PRO A 108 -4.84 7.18 34.84
C PRO A 108 -3.73 6.31 35.43
N VAL A 109 -2.64 6.13 34.67
CA VAL A 109 -1.47 5.38 35.14
C VAL A 109 -0.55 6.29 35.95
N ILE A 110 -0.40 7.54 35.50
CA ILE A 110 0.53 8.54 36.05
C ILE A 110 -0.24 9.71 36.66
N ASP A 111 0.21 10.16 37.82
CA ASP A 111 -0.21 11.41 38.44
C ASP A 111 0.45 12.58 37.71
N MET A 112 -0.23 13.04 36.66
CA MET A 112 0.28 14.08 35.77
C MET A 112 0.36 15.46 36.45
N ASP A 113 -0.47 15.72 37.46
CA ASP A 113 -0.41 16.99 38.20
C ASP A 113 0.85 17.01 39.09
N ALA A 114 1.16 15.93 39.80
CA ALA A 114 2.41 15.83 40.57
C ALA A 114 3.66 15.90 39.67
N LEU A 115 3.59 15.33 38.46
CA LEU A 115 4.69 15.41 37.49
C LEU A 115 4.85 16.83 36.91
N ALA A 116 3.73 17.53 36.67
CA ALA A 116 3.72 18.92 36.19
C ALA A 116 4.24 19.92 37.24
N GLU A 117 3.94 19.70 38.53
CA GLU A 117 4.48 20.52 39.63
C GLU A 117 6.02 20.56 39.63
N GLU A 118 6.66 19.46 39.22
CA GLU A 118 8.11 19.26 39.16
C GLU A 118 8.77 19.74 37.85
N ASP A 119 8.02 20.47 37.01
CA ASP A 119 8.46 21.04 35.71
C ASP A 119 8.76 20.01 34.60
N PHE A 120 8.22 18.79 34.68
CA PHE A 120 8.46 17.77 33.65
C PHE A 120 7.47 17.82 32.47
N VAL A 121 6.34 18.53 32.59
CA VAL A 121 5.27 18.50 31.58
C VAL A 121 5.28 19.77 30.75
N TYR A 122 5.34 19.61 29.43
CA TYR A 122 5.43 20.70 28.47
C TYR A 122 4.28 20.65 27.47
N ILE A 123 3.81 21.85 27.07
CA ILE A 123 2.89 22.03 25.96
C ILE A 123 3.52 22.98 24.95
N GLU A 124 3.73 22.49 23.75
CA GLU A 124 4.22 23.26 22.61
C GLU A 124 3.09 23.51 21.62
N LYS A 125 2.75 24.79 21.40
CA LYS A 125 1.80 25.18 20.35
C LYS A 125 2.54 25.39 19.03
N LYS A 126 2.15 24.65 18.00
CA LYS A 126 2.69 24.78 16.64
C LYS A 126 1.84 25.80 15.86
N SER A 127 2.51 26.74 15.20
CA SER A 127 1.86 27.71 14.31
C SER A 127 1.72 27.22 12.86
N SER A 128 2.16 25.99 12.57
CA SER A 128 2.10 25.41 11.23
C SER A 128 0.66 25.21 10.77
N GLN A 129 0.37 25.69 9.56
CA GLN A 129 -0.86 25.42 8.81
C GLN A 129 -0.65 24.30 7.77
N HIS A 130 0.50 23.63 7.82
CA HIS A 130 0.84 22.59 6.85
C HIS A 130 0.14 21.29 7.22
N VAL A 131 -0.54 20.70 6.24
CA VAL A 131 -1.08 19.35 6.37
C VAL A 131 -0.11 18.40 5.70
N ASP A 132 0.61 17.64 6.51
CA ASP A 132 1.43 16.53 6.04
C ASP A 132 0.53 15.36 5.63
N TYR A 133 0.99 14.49 4.74
CA TYR A 133 0.27 13.26 4.47
C TYR A 133 1.20 12.12 4.10
N VAL A 134 0.73 10.90 4.40
CA VAL A 134 1.41 9.64 4.09
C VAL A 134 0.38 8.65 3.55
N THR A 135 0.81 7.79 2.63
CA THR A 135 -0.01 6.72 2.08
C THR A 135 0.60 5.37 2.41
N TYR A 136 -0.20 4.50 3.02
CA TYR A 136 0.15 3.11 3.30
C TYR A 136 -0.58 2.20 2.30
N VAL A 137 0.13 1.28 1.67
CA VAL A 137 -0.44 0.28 0.75
C VAL A 137 -0.13 -1.11 1.29
N SER A 138 -1.17 -1.93 1.48
CA SER A 138 -1.04 -3.27 2.04
C SER A 138 -1.72 -4.30 1.14
N SER A 139 -1.01 -5.39 0.85
CA SER A 139 -1.44 -6.51 0.00
C SER A 139 -2.10 -7.65 0.80
N SER A 140 -2.07 -7.56 2.13
CA SER A 140 -2.77 -8.48 3.03
C SER A 140 -3.27 -7.74 4.26
N ALA A 141 -4.22 -8.35 4.98
CA ALA A 141 -4.67 -7.82 6.27
C ALA A 141 -3.50 -7.80 7.27
N LYS A 142 -2.71 -8.87 7.35
CA LYS A 142 -1.54 -8.94 8.22
C LYS A 142 -0.57 -7.78 7.98
N GLU A 143 -0.22 -7.51 6.73
CA GLU A 143 0.68 -6.43 6.34
C GLU A 143 0.13 -5.05 6.76
N TYR A 144 -1.19 -4.82 6.70
CA TYR A 144 -1.80 -3.57 7.17
C TYR A 144 -1.56 -3.32 8.66
N SER A 145 -1.60 -4.37 9.47
CA SER A 145 -1.28 -4.30 10.89
C SER A 145 0.22 -4.09 11.14
N GLU A 146 1.08 -4.74 10.36
CA GLU A 146 2.54 -4.59 10.43
C GLU A 146 2.99 -3.16 10.07
N HIS A 147 2.36 -2.54 9.06
CA HIS A 147 2.61 -1.15 8.68
C HIS A 147 2.33 -0.18 9.82
N PHE A 148 1.18 -0.30 10.50
CA PHE A 148 0.88 0.58 11.62
C PHE A 148 1.73 0.32 12.86
N ALA A 149 2.08 -0.94 13.13
CA ALA A 149 3.03 -1.25 14.20
C ALA A 149 4.39 -0.56 13.94
N THR A 150 4.86 -0.63 12.70
CA THR A 150 6.11 0.03 12.26
C THR A 150 5.99 1.56 12.31
N ALA A 151 4.87 2.12 11.83
CA ALA A 151 4.64 3.57 11.81
C ALA A 151 4.54 4.20 13.21
N ALA A 152 4.20 3.41 14.21
CA ALA A 152 4.19 3.81 15.62
C ALA A 152 5.50 3.50 16.36
N ASP A 153 6.52 2.98 15.65
CA ASP A 153 7.80 2.52 16.23
C ASP A 153 7.64 1.56 17.42
N ILE A 154 6.64 0.66 17.32
CA ILE A 154 6.38 -0.31 18.37
C ILE A 154 7.35 -1.47 18.24
N LYS A 155 7.91 -1.93 19.36
CA LYS A 155 8.71 -3.16 19.46
C LYS A 155 7.85 -4.45 19.40
N ALA A 156 6.93 -4.53 18.44
CA ALA A 156 6.06 -5.67 18.17
C ALA A 156 5.74 -5.74 16.69
N ARG A 157 5.64 -6.95 16.14
CA ARG A 157 5.38 -7.14 14.71
C ARG A 157 3.95 -6.78 14.32
N ILE A 158 2.98 -6.98 15.21
CA ILE A 158 1.55 -6.80 14.95
C ILE A 158 1.00 -5.77 15.92
N GLY A 159 0.15 -4.87 15.41
CA GLY A 159 -0.48 -3.82 16.20
C GLY A 159 -1.69 -3.20 15.51
N PHE A 160 -2.49 -2.50 16.30
CA PHE A 160 -3.63 -1.70 15.90
C PHE A 160 -4.69 -2.46 15.11
N THR A 161 -5.06 -3.67 15.52
CA THR A 161 -6.12 -4.43 14.84
C THR A 161 -7.50 -3.76 14.93
N GLY A 162 -7.69 -2.80 15.84
CA GLY A 162 -8.88 -1.96 15.84
C GLY A 162 -9.02 -1.08 14.59
N SER A 163 -7.92 -0.82 13.87
CA SER A 163 -7.91 0.00 12.65
C SER A 163 -8.74 -0.62 11.53
N PHE A 164 -8.88 -1.95 11.44
CA PHE A 164 -9.72 -2.56 10.39
C PHE A 164 -11.19 -2.16 10.53
N LYS A 165 -11.70 -2.18 11.76
CA LYS A 165 -13.08 -1.78 12.06
C LYS A 165 -13.27 -0.28 11.90
N ALA A 166 -12.29 0.51 12.35
CA ALA A 166 -12.35 1.97 12.27
C ALA A 166 -12.25 2.48 10.82
N SER A 167 -11.29 1.96 10.05
CA SER A 167 -10.96 2.41 8.69
C SER A 167 -11.84 1.81 7.63
N PHE A 168 -12.16 0.51 7.71
CA PHE A 168 -12.86 -0.22 6.63
C PHE A 168 -14.20 -0.83 7.04
N LYS A 169 -14.56 -0.76 8.33
CA LYS A 169 -15.73 -1.47 8.90
C LYS A 169 -15.62 -2.99 8.71
N MET A 170 -14.40 -3.51 8.74
CA MET A 170 -14.07 -4.93 8.57
C MET A 170 -13.38 -5.48 9.82
N ASP A 171 -13.24 -6.80 9.86
CA ASP A 171 -12.47 -7.51 10.89
C ASP A 171 -11.05 -7.80 10.38
N HIS A 172 -10.05 -7.85 11.27
CA HIS A 172 -8.65 -8.13 10.89
C HIS A 172 -8.46 -9.53 10.32
N THR A 173 -9.39 -10.45 10.59
CA THR A 173 -9.42 -11.79 10.01
C THR A 173 -9.98 -11.82 8.58
N MET A 174 -10.30 -10.69 7.95
CA MET A 174 -10.82 -10.70 6.58
C MET A 174 -9.88 -11.43 5.61
N GLN A 175 -10.44 -12.33 4.79
CA GLN A 175 -9.66 -12.97 3.72
C GLN A 175 -9.60 -12.05 2.51
N MET A 176 -8.38 -11.65 2.14
CA MET A 176 -8.13 -10.85 0.95
C MET A 176 -7.83 -11.73 -0.27
N LYS A 177 -8.19 -11.25 -1.45
CA LYS A 177 -7.75 -11.82 -2.72
C LYS A 177 -6.47 -11.13 -3.21
N SER A 178 -5.66 -11.82 -4.01
CA SER A 178 -4.40 -11.29 -4.55
C SER A 178 -4.55 -10.07 -5.48
N ASN A 179 -5.77 -9.75 -5.93
CA ASN A 179 -6.07 -8.53 -6.69
C ASN A 179 -6.62 -7.39 -5.82
N GLN A 180 -6.66 -7.56 -4.50
CA GLN A 180 -7.18 -6.57 -3.56
C GLN A 180 -6.05 -5.94 -2.74
N LYS A 181 -6.26 -4.69 -2.34
CA LYS A 181 -5.35 -3.92 -1.48
C LYS A 181 -6.12 -3.11 -0.45
N LEU A 182 -5.55 -2.98 0.74
CA LEU A 182 -5.98 -2.00 1.75
C LEU A 182 -5.04 -0.80 1.63
N ILE A 183 -5.61 0.39 1.45
CA ILE A 183 -4.83 1.60 1.24
C ILE A 183 -5.37 2.68 2.18
N THR A 184 -4.49 3.33 2.94
CA THR A 184 -4.86 4.47 3.81
C THR A 184 -3.98 5.66 3.46
N THR A 185 -4.59 6.75 2.98
CA THR A 185 -3.93 8.05 2.94
C THR A 185 -4.34 8.84 4.16
N GLN A 186 -3.37 9.14 5.02
CA GLN A 186 -3.55 9.88 6.26
C GLN A 186 -3.02 11.29 6.09
N ALA A 187 -3.92 12.28 6.15
CA ALA A 187 -3.55 13.69 6.20
C ALA A 187 -3.56 14.18 7.65
N LEU A 188 -2.45 14.74 8.10
CA LEU A 188 -2.19 15.10 9.49
C LEU A 188 -1.89 16.60 9.60
N LEU A 189 -2.67 17.29 10.42
CA LEU A 189 -2.47 18.71 10.75
C LEU A 189 -2.22 18.82 12.25
N GLU A 190 -0.95 18.83 12.64
CA GLU A 190 -0.53 18.95 14.04
C GLU A 190 -0.40 20.42 14.44
N THR A 191 -1.10 20.82 15.49
CA THR A 191 -1.09 22.21 15.98
C THR A 191 -0.61 22.32 17.43
N GLN A 192 -0.45 21.19 18.12
CA GLN A 192 0.05 21.15 19.49
C GLN A 192 0.78 19.83 19.75
N ASN A 193 1.83 19.89 20.55
CA ASN A 193 2.61 18.75 21.02
C ASN A 193 2.69 18.82 22.55
N ASP A 194 2.20 17.78 23.22
CA ASP A 194 2.29 17.64 24.67
C ASP A 194 3.28 16.53 24.99
N PHE A 195 4.25 16.79 25.87
CA PHE A 195 5.25 15.79 26.19
C PHE A 195 5.76 15.89 27.63
N ILE A 196 6.32 14.77 28.08
CA ILE A 196 7.06 14.65 29.34
C ILE A 196 8.56 14.75 29.00
N LEU A 197 9.25 15.73 29.58
CA LEU A 197 10.68 15.94 29.36
C LEU A 197 11.50 14.79 29.98
N ASP A 198 12.52 14.32 29.24
CA ASP A 198 13.44 13.26 29.65
C ASP A 198 12.71 12.01 30.18
N VAL A 199 11.59 11.67 29.53
CA VAL A 199 10.72 10.60 30.00
C VAL A 199 11.38 9.23 29.87
N ASP A 200 11.30 8.45 30.96
CA ASP A 200 11.59 7.04 30.95
C ASP A 200 10.65 6.28 31.91
N ALA A 201 10.70 4.95 31.87
CA ALA A 201 9.87 4.12 32.73
C ALA A 201 10.11 4.34 34.24
N LYS A 202 11.32 4.74 34.63
CA LYS A 202 11.70 4.96 36.02
C LYS A 202 11.13 6.27 36.55
N LEU A 203 11.11 7.33 35.75
CA LEU A 203 10.45 8.58 36.05
C LEU A 203 8.95 8.32 36.21
N LEU A 204 8.31 7.69 35.22
CA LEU A 204 6.88 7.40 35.28
C LEU A 204 6.49 6.54 36.50
N ALA A 205 7.31 5.56 36.88
CA ALA A 205 7.04 4.73 38.06
C ALA A 205 7.01 5.50 39.39
N GLN A 206 7.78 6.60 39.52
CA GLN A 206 7.79 7.45 40.72
C GLN A 206 6.46 8.18 40.91
N TYR A 207 5.78 8.50 39.80
CA TYR A 207 4.52 9.23 39.78
C TYR A 207 3.33 8.31 39.45
N ALA A 208 3.48 6.99 39.58
CA ALA A 208 2.38 6.05 39.38
C ALA A 208 1.24 6.30 40.38
N THR A 209 0.00 6.36 39.88
CA THR A 209 -1.17 6.61 40.72
C THR A 209 -1.39 5.49 41.74
N SER A 210 -1.98 5.83 42.89
CA SER A 210 -2.29 4.84 43.93
C SER A 210 -3.24 3.74 43.44
N THR A 211 -4.20 4.10 42.58
CA THR A 211 -5.14 3.15 41.98
C THR A 211 -4.45 2.19 41.01
N PHE A 212 -3.49 2.68 40.21
CA PHE A 212 -2.66 1.82 39.37
C PHE A 212 -1.79 0.88 40.19
N LYS A 213 -1.08 1.39 41.22
CA LYS A 213 -0.28 0.56 42.13
C LYS A 213 -1.12 -0.55 42.78
N GLN A 214 -2.33 -0.24 43.24
CA GLN A 214 -3.26 -1.23 43.78
C GLN A 214 -3.66 -2.28 42.74
N ALA A 215 -4.01 -1.86 41.52
CA ALA A 215 -4.37 -2.78 40.45
C ALA A 215 -3.20 -3.71 40.09
N VAL A 216 -1.96 -3.21 40.08
CA VAL A 216 -0.75 -4.03 39.85
C VAL A 216 -0.62 -5.13 40.90
N ALA A 217 -0.94 -4.85 42.16
CA ALA A 217 -0.91 -5.84 43.23
C ALA A 217 -2.02 -6.90 43.11
N GLU A 218 -3.22 -6.53 42.66
CA GLU A 218 -4.41 -7.37 42.76
C GLU A 218 -4.81 -8.11 41.46
N LYS A 219 -4.53 -7.54 40.28
CA LYS A 219 -5.08 -7.99 39.00
C LYS A 219 -4.15 -8.91 38.23
N THR A 220 -4.67 -9.73 37.31
CA THR A 220 -3.81 -10.51 36.41
C THR A 220 -3.13 -9.62 35.35
N ALA A 221 -2.15 -10.16 34.63
CA ALA A 221 -1.51 -9.47 33.50
C ALA A 221 -2.53 -9.05 32.41
N GLY A 222 -3.46 -9.96 32.07
CA GLY A 222 -4.52 -9.67 31.10
C GLY A 222 -5.47 -8.58 31.58
N ASP A 223 -5.93 -8.66 32.83
CA ASP A 223 -6.81 -7.64 33.42
C ASP A 223 -6.15 -6.26 33.46
N LEU A 224 -4.82 -6.19 33.70
CA LEU A 224 -4.07 -4.93 33.66
C LEU A 224 -4.03 -4.35 32.25
N ILE A 225 -3.76 -5.18 31.24
CA ILE A 225 -3.73 -4.74 29.84
C ILE A 225 -5.13 -4.31 29.35
N ASP A 226 -6.19 -4.97 29.80
CA ASP A 226 -7.55 -4.59 29.43
C ASP A 226 -7.94 -3.24 30.04
N LEU A 227 -7.52 -3.00 31.29
CA LEU A 227 -7.88 -1.81 32.05
C LEU A 227 -7.02 -0.58 31.69
N TYR A 228 -5.71 -0.75 31.65
CA TYR A 228 -4.72 0.31 31.45
C TYR A 228 -4.07 0.27 30.07
N GLY A 229 -4.43 -0.65 29.19
CA GLY A 229 -3.74 -0.80 27.92
C GLY A 229 -2.34 -1.37 28.08
N THR A 230 -1.57 -1.29 27.01
CA THR A 230 -0.24 -1.92 26.92
C THR A 230 0.90 -0.92 27.13
N HIS A 231 0.65 0.34 26.80
CA HIS A 231 1.65 1.41 26.79
C HIS A 231 1.03 2.69 27.35
N VAL A 232 1.85 3.56 27.90
CA VAL A 232 1.48 4.86 28.45
C VAL A 232 1.92 5.96 27.50
N LEU A 233 1.02 6.91 27.23
CA LEU A 233 1.28 8.05 26.35
C LEU A 233 2.23 9.06 27.04
N ALA A 234 3.35 9.38 26.40
CA ALA A 234 4.40 10.23 26.98
C ALA A 234 4.84 11.40 26.09
N ASN A 235 4.67 11.28 24.76
CA ASN A 235 4.84 12.36 23.80
C ASN A 235 3.76 12.23 22.71
N ILE A 236 2.86 13.21 22.65
CA ILE A 236 1.64 13.13 21.85
C ILE A 236 1.42 14.39 21.03
N MET A 237 0.82 14.20 19.86
CA MET A 237 0.43 15.30 18.98
C MET A 237 -1.08 15.45 18.95
N LEU A 238 -1.48 16.71 19.08
CA LEU A 238 -2.84 17.19 19.06
C LEU A 238 -3.08 18.04 17.82
N GLY A 239 -4.20 17.80 17.16
CA GLY A 239 -4.51 18.48 15.91
C GLY A 239 -5.74 17.89 15.25
N GLY A 240 -5.67 17.76 13.93
CA GLY A 240 -6.65 17.06 13.12
C GLY A 240 -6.01 15.98 12.27
N ARG A 241 -6.79 14.93 12.02
CA ARG A 241 -6.43 13.86 11.07
C ARG A 241 -7.58 13.55 10.13
N PHE A 242 -7.28 13.42 8.85
CA PHE A 242 -8.24 13.11 7.81
C PHE A 242 -7.75 11.87 7.04
N ASP A 243 -8.31 10.71 7.39
CA ASP A 243 -7.97 9.43 6.79
C ASP A 243 -8.91 9.13 5.63
N ILE A 244 -8.34 8.79 4.47
CA ILE A 244 -9.06 8.25 3.32
C ILE A 244 -8.62 6.80 3.12
N ASN A 245 -9.57 5.89 3.27
CA ASN A 245 -9.32 4.45 3.28
C ASN A 245 -9.96 3.82 2.04
N TYR A 246 -9.16 3.20 1.19
CA TYR A 246 -9.57 2.55 -0.04
C TYR A 246 -9.40 1.04 0.10
N PHE A 247 -10.51 0.30 0.02
CA PHE A 247 -10.45 -1.14 -0.23
C PHE A 247 -10.50 -1.35 -1.74
N TYR A 248 -9.31 -1.34 -2.35
CA TYR A 248 -9.10 -1.38 -3.79
C TYR A 248 -9.18 -2.81 -4.32
N THR A 249 -9.80 -2.98 -5.49
CA THR A 249 -9.83 -4.25 -6.24
C THR A 249 -9.41 -3.99 -7.67
N SER A 250 -8.24 -4.50 -8.07
CA SER A 250 -7.79 -4.44 -9.45
C SER A 250 -8.67 -5.32 -10.35
N THR A 251 -9.01 -4.82 -11.53
CA THR A 251 -9.88 -5.47 -12.52
C THR A 251 -9.26 -5.43 -13.92
N GLU A 252 -9.91 -6.04 -14.90
CA GLU A 252 -9.49 -5.96 -16.31
C GLU A 252 -9.49 -4.54 -16.91
N THR A 253 -10.15 -3.58 -16.25
CA THR A 253 -10.15 -2.15 -16.63
C THR A 253 -9.20 -1.30 -15.82
N SER A 254 -8.45 -1.90 -14.88
CA SER A 254 -7.43 -1.18 -14.12
C SER A 254 -6.25 -0.80 -15.01
N GLU A 255 -5.84 0.46 -14.95
CA GLU A 255 -4.82 1.02 -15.84
C GLU A 255 -3.54 1.45 -15.14
N SER A 256 -3.53 1.54 -13.80
CA SER A 256 -2.34 1.92 -13.03
C SER A 256 -1.56 0.71 -12.54
N THR A 257 -0.23 0.80 -12.62
CA THR A 257 0.69 -0.13 -11.96
C THR A 257 1.15 0.39 -10.59
N ASP A 258 0.92 1.67 -10.29
CA ASP A 258 1.28 2.31 -9.02
C ASP A 258 0.03 2.90 -8.38
N ILE A 259 -0.60 2.10 -7.50
CA ILE A 259 -1.83 2.48 -6.83
C ILE A 259 -1.59 3.49 -5.69
N GLU A 260 -0.35 3.62 -5.21
CA GLU A 260 0.00 4.63 -4.21
C GLU A 260 -0.14 6.02 -4.83
N THR A 261 0.46 6.23 -6.00
CA THR A 261 0.31 7.46 -6.78
C THR A 261 -1.17 7.79 -7.02
N SER A 262 -2.00 6.79 -7.32
CA SER A 262 -3.45 6.96 -7.47
C SER A 262 -4.14 7.44 -6.19
N ALA A 263 -3.80 6.88 -5.03
CA ALA A 263 -4.33 7.32 -3.74
C ALA A 263 -3.90 8.75 -3.38
N GLN A 264 -2.63 9.09 -3.62
CA GLN A 264 -2.11 10.44 -3.41
C GLN A 264 -2.80 11.46 -4.33
N ALA A 265 -3.05 11.10 -5.60
CA ALA A 265 -3.79 11.93 -6.55
C ALA A 265 -5.23 12.17 -6.09
N SER A 266 -5.91 11.14 -5.56
CA SER A 266 -7.26 11.27 -4.98
C SER A 266 -7.26 12.22 -3.78
N TYR A 267 -6.28 12.10 -2.87
CA TYR A 267 -6.12 13.06 -1.77
C TYR A 267 -5.87 14.49 -2.27
N ARG A 268 -4.99 14.71 -3.25
CA ARG A 268 -4.79 16.04 -3.87
C ARG A 268 -6.09 16.60 -4.45
N GLY A 269 -6.92 15.75 -5.04
CA GLY A 269 -8.27 16.11 -5.49
C GLY A 269 -9.17 16.62 -4.36
N ILE A 270 -9.10 15.99 -3.19
CA ILE A 270 -9.89 16.36 -2.00
C ILE A 270 -9.36 17.63 -1.35
N SER A 271 -8.04 17.75 -1.20
CA SER A 271 -7.39 18.90 -0.55
C SER A 271 -7.31 20.16 -1.43
N GLY A 272 -7.69 20.06 -2.71
CA GLY A 272 -7.70 21.17 -3.66
C GLY A 272 -6.36 21.43 -4.37
N GLY A 273 -5.44 20.47 -4.31
CA GLY A 273 -4.11 20.52 -4.95
C GLY A 273 -3.96 19.72 -6.23
N ALA A 274 -5.05 19.20 -6.81
CA ALA A 274 -4.99 18.36 -8.01
C ALA A 274 -4.50 19.12 -9.25
N SER A 275 -3.76 18.42 -10.11
CA SER A 275 -3.36 18.89 -11.43
C SER A 275 -4.02 18.09 -12.56
N GLY A 276 -3.94 18.56 -13.81
CA GLY A 276 -4.56 17.86 -14.94
C GLY A 276 -4.00 16.45 -15.22
N SER A 277 -2.82 16.11 -14.70
CA SER A 277 -2.28 14.74 -14.79
C SER A 277 -2.92 13.78 -13.78
N ASP A 278 -3.56 14.29 -12.73
CA ASP A 278 -4.13 13.47 -11.66
C ASP A 278 -5.45 12.78 -12.07
N ASP A 279 -6.14 13.26 -13.12
CA ASP A 279 -7.49 12.78 -13.47
C ASP A 279 -7.56 11.26 -13.73
N LYS A 280 -6.55 10.71 -14.42
CA LYS A 280 -6.47 9.27 -14.71
C LYS A 280 -6.25 8.46 -13.43
N ASP A 281 -5.30 8.89 -12.62
CA ASP A 281 -4.90 8.23 -11.38
C ASP A 281 -6.00 8.27 -10.33
N ARG A 282 -6.70 9.40 -10.22
CA ARG A 282 -7.91 9.54 -9.40
C ARG A 282 -9.00 8.58 -9.85
N LYS A 283 -9.30 8.57 -11.15
CA LYS A 283 -10.34 7.68 -11.69
C LYS A 283 -10.01 6.22 -11.39
N GLU A 284 -8.76 5.79 -11.51
CA GLU A 284 -8.34 4.43 -11.18
C GLU A 284 -8.75 4.06 -9.75
N ILE A 285 -8.30 4.81 -8.74
CA ILE A 285 -8.56 4.41 -7.36
C ILE A 285 -10.01 4.69 -6.92
N GLU A 286 -10.61 5.79 -7.38
CA GLU A 286 -11.94 6.21 -6.94
C GLU A 286 -13.05 5.30 -7.51
N THR A 287 -12.83 4.68 -8.68
CA THR A 287 -13.83 3.78 -9.31
C THR A 287 -13.67 2.32 -8.95
N HIS A 288 -12.45 1.89 -8.60
CA HIS A 288 -12.14 0.49 -8.28
C HIS A 288 -12.00 0.23 -6.77
N SER A 289 -12.46 1.15 -5.92
CA SER A 289 -12.39 1.02 -4.46
C SER A 289 -13.75 1.21 -3.78
N ASN A 290 -13.96 0.47 -2.71
CA ASN A 290 -14.88 0.91 -1.66
C ASN A 290 -14.13 1.92 -0.77
N ILE A 291 -14.66 3.13 -0.64
CA ILE A 291 -13.97 4.26 0.01
C ILE A 291 -14.65 4.59 1.33
N TYR A 292 -13.84 4.76 2.37
CA TYR A 292 -14.28 5.10 3.73
C TYR A 292 -13.46 6.28 4.24
N PHE A 293 -14.13 7.22 4.88
CA PHE A 293 -13.48 8.40 5.45
C PHE A 293 -13.53 8.32 6.96
N ARG A 294 -12.46 8.82 7.60
CA ARG A 294 -12.44 9.01 9.04
C ARG A 294 -11.77 10.32 9.39
N THR A 295 -12.45 11.12 10.20
CA THR A 295 -11.99 12.46 10.56
C THR A 295 -11.84 12.61 12.08
N TYR A 296 -10.78 13.30 12.46
CA TYR A 296 -10.41 13.61 13.84
C TYR A 296 -10.08 15.11 13.90
N GLY A 297 -10.50 15.79 14.97
CA GLY A 297 -10.40 17.25 15.05
C GLY A 297 -11.21 17.94 13.94
N GLY A 298 -11.11 19.27 13.84
CA GLY A 298 -11.73 20.07 12.77
C GLY A 298 -13.27 20.10 12.72
N SER A 299 -13.91 19.32 13.59
CA SER A 299 -15.35 19.18 13.80
C SER A 299 -16.20 19.14 12.51
N VAL A 300 -16.31 17.95 11.93
CA VAL A 300 -17.47 17.55 11.11
C VAL A 300 -18.51 16.87 12.02
N THR A 301 -19.80 17.06 11.75
CA THR A 301 -20.86 16.39 12.52
C THR A 301 -20.94 14.88 12.24
N ALA A 302 -20.45 14.45 11.07
CA ALA A 302 -20.31 13.07 10.65
C ALA A 302 -19.17 12.92 9.63
N ASP A 303 -18.59 11.73 9.54
CA ASP A 303 -17.58 11.43 8.52
C ASP A 303 -18.17 11.56 7.10
N PRO A 304 -17.42 12.10 6.12
CA PRO A 304 -17.84 12.12 4.73
C PRO A 304 -18.19 10.73 4.20
N THR A 305 -19.17 10.64 3.31
CA THR A 305 -19.62 9.37 2.73
C THR A 305 -19.27 9.21 1.24
N SER A 306 -18.62 10.21 0.65
CA SER A 306 -18.19 10.22 -0.75
C SER A 306 -17.01 11.18 -0.95
N ILE A 307 -16.30 11.03 -2.08
CA ILE A 307 -15.24 11.97 -2.51
C ILE A 307 -15.79 13.41 -2.59
N SER A 308 -16.98 13.61 -3.15
CA SER A 308 -17.59 14.95 -3.26
C SER A 308 -17.91 15.57 -1.91
N ALA A 309 -18.41 14.78 -0.94
CA ALA A 309 -18.62 15.24 0.42
C ALA A 309 -17.28 15.55 1.12
N ALA A 310 -16.23 14.76 0.88
CA ALA A 310 -14.89 15.00 1.40
C ALA A 310 -14.31 16.32 0.87
N VAL A 311 -14.35 16.55 -0.46
CA VAL A 311 -13.93 17.83 -1.09
C VAL A 311 -14.66 19.02 -0.46
N SER A 312 -15.96 18.88 -0.21
CA SER A 312 -16.79 19.97 0.31
C SER A 312 -16.52 20.28 1.78
N SER A 313 -16.02 19.31 2.57
CA SER A 313 -15.82 19.44 4.01
C SER A 313 -14.35 19.65 4.41
N TYR A 314 -13.39 19.27 3.55
CA TYR A 314 -11.97 19.27 3.88
C TYR A 314 -11.46 20.64 4.34
N LYS A 315 -11.79 21.71 3.60
CA LYS A 315 -11.35 23.08 3.93
C LYS A 315 -11.92 23.59 5.25
N ASP A 316 -13.17 23.24 5.54
CA ASP A 316 -13.81 23.63 6.80
C ASP A 316 -13.22 22.83 7.97
N TRP A 317 -12.97 21.54 7.77
CA TRP A 317 -12.25 20.70 8.72
C TRP A 317 -10.87 21.30 9.06
N SER A 318 -10.02 21.56 8.07
CA SER A 318 -8.66 22.05 8.31
C SER A 318 -8.65 23.40 9.02
N LYS A 319 -9.51 24.33 8.60
CA LYS A 319 -9.66 25.65 9.23
C LYS A 319 -10.11 25.54 10.69
N ASN A 320 -10.99 24.59 11.01
CA ASN A 320 -11.43 24.40 12.40
C ASN A 320 -10.35 23.78 13.27
N VAL A 321 -9.47 22.93 12.73
CA VAL A 321 -8.28 22.43 13.44
C VAL A 321 -7.38 23.62 13.80
N GLU A 322 -7.08 24.49 12.83
CA GLU A 322 -6.30 25.73 13.05
C GLU A 322 -6.95 26.64 14.11
N ASN A 323 -8.28 26.66 14.19
CA ASN A 323 -9.04 27.41 15.21
C ASN A 323 -9.13 26.68 16.57
N GLY A 324 -8.32 25.65 16.80
CA GLY A 324 -8.22 24.95 18.09
C GLY A 324 -9.24 23.84 18.32
N LYS A 325 -9.97 23.38 17.29
CA LYS A 325 -10.78 22.15 17.39
C LYS A 325 -9.91 20.92 17.20
N ILE A 326 -9.06 20.66 18.19
CA ILE A 326 -8.00 19.66 18.13
C ILE A 326 -8.33 18.42 18.97
N THR A 327 -7.70 17.29 18.65
CA THR A 327 -7.80 16.04 19.41
C THR A 327 -6.51 15.24 19.26
N PHE A 328 -6.37 14.14 20.02
CA PHE A 328 -5.23 13.22 19.90
C PHE A 328 -5.22 12.57 18.52
N VAL A 329 -4.10 12.70 17.81
CA VAL A 329 -3.98 12.22 16.42
C VAL A 329 -2.74 11.35 16.19
N HIS A 330 -1.70 11.49 17.02
CA HIS A 330 -0.46 10.73 16.93
C HIS A 330 0.28 10.69 18.28
N ALA A 331 1.15 9.70 18.47
CA ALA A 331 2.13 9.65 19.55
C ALA A 331 3.50 9.23 18.98
N SER A 332 4.55 9.97 19.34
CA SER A 332 5.95 9.65 19.00
C SER A 332 6.66 8.90 20.11
N GLU A 333 6.15 8.95 21.34
CA GLU A 333 6.74 8.25 22.48
C GLU A 333 5.66 7.64 23.37
N VAL A 334 5.77 6.32 23.52
CA VAL A 334 4.90 5.51 24.36
C VAL A 334 5.74 4.56 25.20
N ILE A 335 5.49 4.53 26.51
CA ILE A 335 6.29 3.74 27.45
C ILE A 335 5.56 2.43 27.76
N PRO A 336 6.19 1.26 27.58
CA PRO A 336 5.53 -0.01 27.87
C PRO A 336 5.10 -0.13 29.33
N LEU A 337 3.88 -0.63 29.57
CA LEU A 337 3.32 -0.74 30.92
C LEU A 337 4.19 -1.61 31.84
N TRP A 338 4.75 -2.70 31.30
CA TRP A 338 5.62 -3.61 32.05
C TRP A 338 6.95 -2.96 32.45
N ASP A 339 7.49 -2.04 31.65
CA ASP A 339 8.73 -1.34 31.99
C ASP A 339 8.50 -0.39 33.17
N ILE A 340 7.34 0.26 33.24
CA ILE A 340 6.93 1.09 34.40
C ILE A 340 6.76 0.21 35.63
N VAL A 341 6.05 -0.92 35.52
CA VAL A 341 5.83 -1.85 36.63
C VAL A 341 7.15 -2.38 37.20
N ALA A 342 8.16 -2.63 36.36
CA ALA A 342 9.49 -3.09 36.79
C ALA A 342 10.18 -2.11 37.75
N HIS A 343 9.82 -0.82 37.72
CA HIS A 343 10.45 0.24 38.50
C HIS A 343 9.60 0.72 39.69
N LEU A 344 8.48 0.05 40.01
CA LEU A 344 7.66 0.38 41.18
C LEU A 344 8.39 -0.03 42.47
N GLN A 345 8.98 0.94 43.17
CA GLN A 345 9.77 0.71 44.37
C GLN A 345 8.94 0.22 45.57
N ASP A 346 7.66 0.57 45.63
CA ASP A 346 6.76 0.21 46.74
C ASP A 346 6.09 -1.17 46.54
N PHE A 347 6.54 -1.96 45.57
CA PHE A 347 5.93 -3.23 45.18
C PHE A 347 7.00 -4.31 44.98
N GLU A 348 7.25 -5.12 46.03
CA GLU A 348 8.31 -6.14 46.05
C GLU A 348 8.30 -7.11 44.83
N PRO A 349 7.16 -7.64 44.34
CA PRO A 349 7.16 -8.52 43.17
C PRO A 349 7.10 -7.76 41.82
N ALA A 350 7.59 -6.51 41.77
CA ALA A 350 7.62 -5.67 40.56
C ALA A 350 8.24 -6.37 39.34
N ALA A 351 9.42 -6.99 39.51
CA ALA A 351 10.11 -7.66 38.41
C ALA A 351 9.32 -8.87 37.88
N GLU A 352 8.77 -9.70 38.78
CA GLU A 352 7.97 -10.86 38.42
C GLU A 352 6.67 -10.45 37.71
N LYS A 353 6.02 -9.40 38.22
CA LYS A 353 4.79 -8.87 37.64
C LYS A 353 5.03 -8.23 36.28
N SER A 354 6.10 -7.46 36.13
CA SER A 354 6.54 -6.90 34.85
C SER A 354 6.77 -8.01 33.82
N ALA A 355 7.53 -9.05 34.19
CA ALA A 355 7.78 -10.19 33.31
C ALA A 355 6.48 -10.88 32.89
N ALA A 356 5.52 -11.08 33.80
CA ALA A 356 4.22 -11.67 33.49
C ALA A 356 3.38 -10.81 32.54
N ILE A 357 3.40 -9.48 32.69
CA ILE A 357 2.71 -8.56 31.78
C ILE A 357 3.35 -8.60 30.39
N LYS A 358 4.68 -8.56 30.31
CA LYS A 358 5.39 -8.65 29.03
C LYS A 358 5.13 -9.99 28.35
N GLN A 359 5.20 -11.09 29.08
CA GLN A 359 4.90 -12.43 28.54
C GLN A 359 3.47 -12.49 27.97
N TYR A 360 2.47 -11.99 28.70
CA TYR A 360 1.10 -11.95 28.20
C TYR A 360 0.99 -11.10 26.93
N PHE A 361 1.67 -9.96 26.86
CA PHE A 361 1.71 -9.12 25.66
C PHE A 361 2.31 -9.87 24.47
N ASP A 362 3.49 -10.49 24.65
CA ASP A 362 4.18 -11.24 23.60
C ASP A 362 3.31 -12.43 23.11
N GLU A 363 2.69 -13.18 24.03
CA GLU A 363 1.76 -14.26 23.69
C GLU A 363 0.54 -13.74 22.92
N ARG A 364 0.02 -12.56 23.28
CA ARG A 364 -1.12 -11.95 22.57
C ARG A 364 -0.71 -11.49 21.17
N VAL A 365 0.50 -10.96 20.97
CA VAL A 365 1.04 -10.63 19.65
C VAL A 365 1.08 -11.88 18.77
N ASP A 366 1.57 -13.00 19.29
CA ASP A 366 1.64 -14.27 18.55
C ASP A 366 0.25 -14.82 18.23
N GLN A 367 -0.67 -14.78 19.19
CA GLN A 367 -2.06 -15.19 18.97
C GLN A 367 -2.70 -14.37 17.83
N ILE A 368 -2.65 -13.04 17.91
CA ILE A 368 -3.22 -12.16 16.87
C ILE A 368 -2.54 -12.42 15.53
N SER A 369 -1.21 -12.61 15.50
CA SER A 369 -0.51 -12.93 14.26
C SER A 369 -1.01 -14.22 13.60
N ASN A 370 -1.53 -15.16 14.36
CA ASN A 370 -2.07 -16.44 13.87
C ASN A 370 -3.57 -16.37 13.54
N GLU A 371 -4.26 -15.28 13.89
CA GLU A 371 -5.67 -15.04 13.55
C GLU A 371 -5.85 -14.56 12.10
N PHE A 372 -4.81 -13.97 11.49
CA PHE A 372 -4.89 -13.46 10.12
C PHE A 372 -5.08 -14.58 9.09
N ASN A 373 -6.06 -14.39 8.21
CA ASN A 373 -6.25 -15.28 7.07
C ASN A 373 -5.22 -14.98 5.97
N GLU A 374 -4.68 -16.04 5.37
CA GLU A 374 -3.79 -15.94 4.22
C GLU A 374 -4.50 -15.32 3.01
N THR A 375 -3.76 -14.52 2.24
CA THR A 375 -4.25 -13.98 0.98
C THR A 375 -4.44 -15.11 -0.02
N VAL A 376 -5.66 -15.22 -0.57
CA VAL A 376 -5.97 -16.23 -1.59
C VAL A 376 -5.75 -15.67 -2.98
N LYS A 377 -5.28 -16.51 -3.90
CA LYS A 377 -5.14 -16.10 -5.30
C LYS A 377 -6.52 -15.78 -5.87
N ALA A 378 -6.68 -14.60 -6.48
CA ALA A 378 -7.89 -14.26 -7.21
C ALA A 378 -8.08 -15.25 -8.36
N GLN A 379 -9.26 -15.85 -8.47
CA GLN A 379 -9.55 -16.72 -9.59
C GLN A 379 -9.66 -15.89 -10.87
N VAL A 380 -8.89 -16.30 -11.88
CA VAL A 380 -8.87 -15.66 -13.19
C VAL A 380 -9.47 -16.61 -14.22
N TYR A 381 -10.19 -16.03 -15.18
CA TYR A 381 -10.83 -16.66 -16.32
C TYR A 381 -10.39 -15.97 -17.61
N ILE A 382 -10.58 -16.62 -18.74
CA ILE A 382 -10.39 -16.04 -20.07
C ILE A 382 -11.68 -15.35 -20.50
N SER A 383 -11.62 -14.04 -20.77
CA SER A 383 -12.80 -13.27 -21.23
C SER A 383 -12.93 -13.23 -22.74
N ASP A 384 -11.81 -13.10 -23.46
CA ASP A 384 -11.76 -12.87 -24.90
C ASP A 384 -10.56 -13.56 -25.51
N VAL A 385 -10.68 -13.92 -26.78
CA VAL A 385 -9.64 -14.55 -27.59
C VAL A 385 -9.51 -13.83 -28.92
N TYR A 386 -8.29 -13.69 -29.41
CA TYR A 386 -7.95 -12.98 -30.64
C TYR A 386 -6.87 -13.72 -31.39
N VAL A 387 -6.83 -13.50 -32.70
CA VAL A 387 -5.74 -13.95 -33.57
C VAL A 387 -5.15 -12.72 -34.25
N GLY A 388 -3.85 -12.50 -34.06
CA GLY A 388 -3.06 -11.50 -34.76
C GLY A 388 -2.29 -12.13 -35.90
N TYR A 389 -2.11 -11.39 -37.00
CA TYR A 389 -1.36 -11.85 -38.15
C TYR A 389 -0.52 -10.73 -38.79
N GLY A 390 0.50 -11.09 -39.56
CA GLY A 390 1.33 -10.12 -40.29
C GLY A 390 2.46 -10.76 -41.09
N ASN A 391 3.21 -9.94 -41.83
CA ASN A 391 4.38 -10.41 -42.59
C ASN A 391 5.59 -10.71 -41.69
N SER A 392 5.50 -10.35 -40.41
CA SER A 392 6.51 -10.53 -39.39
C SER A 392 5.87 -10.83 -38.04
N GLN A 393 6.60 -11.49 -37.16
CA GLN A 393 6.19 -11.73 -35.77
C GLN A 393 5.78 -10.43 -35.07
N SER A 394 6.51 -9.34 -35.30
CA SER A 394 6.23 -8.06 -34.65
C SER A 394 4.89 -7.48 -35.09
N GLU A 395 4.56 -7.56 -36.38
CA GLU A 395 3.27 -7.07 -36.90
C GLU A 395 2.10 -7.86 -36.29
N ALA A 396 2.20 -9.19 -36.27
CA ALA A 396 1.17 -10.07 -35.71
C ALA A 396 0.93 -9.79 -34.22
N LYS A 397 2.01 -9.68 -33.42
CA LYS A 397 1.90 -9.33 -31.99
C LYS A 397 1.40 -7.91 -31.76
N ASN A 398 1.80 -6.94 -32.60
CA ASN A 398 1.30 -5.56 -32.50
C ASN A 398 -0.21 -5.48 -32.77
N MET A 399 -0.74 -6.30 -33.68
CA MET A 399 -2.18 -6.39 -33.90
C MET A 399 -2.92 -6.86 -32.63
N LEU A 400 -2.39 -7.85 -31.91
CA LEU A 400 -2.94 -8.30 -30.62
C LEU A 400 -2.86 -7.21 -29.55
N ARG A 401 -1.71 -6.53 -29.43
CA ARG A 401 -1.54 -5.40 -28.50
C ARG A 401 -2.52 -4.26 -28.80
N GLY A 402 -2.79 -4.00 -30.09
CA GLY A 402 -3.83 -3.05 -30.53
C GLY A 402 -5.26 -3.45 -30.15
N LYS A 403 -5.50 -4.70 -29.76
CA LYS A 403 -6.76 -5.20 -29.16
C LYS A 403 -6.74 -5.20 -27.63
N GLY A 404 -5.69 -4.68 -27.01
CA GLY A 404 -5.53 -4.66 -25.55
C GLY A 404 -5.06 -5.98 -24.95
N VAL A 405 -4.48 -6.89 -25.76
CA VAL A 405 -3.82 -8.09 -25.26
C VAL A 405 -2.42 -7.73 -24.77
N THR A 406 -2.10 -8.07 -23.51
CA THR A 406 -0.77 -7.85 -22.93
C THR A 406 0.21 -8.94 -23.36
N GLU A 407 1.53 -8.65 -23.34
CA GLU A 407 2.55 -9.60 -23.84
C GLU A 407 2.47 -10.97 -23.13
N GLY A 408 2.22 -10.99 -21.82
CA GLY A 408 2.07 -12.23 -21.05
C GLY A 408 0.84 -13.06 -21.41
N HIS A 409 -0.11 -12.51 -22.18
CA HIS A 409 -1.30 -13.20 -22.67
C HIS A 409 -1.27 -13.46 -24.18
N ILE A 410 -0.10 -13.33 -24.81
CA ILE A 410 0.15 -13.80 -26.17
C ILE A 410 0.78 -15.19 -26.07
N VAL A 411 0.16 -16.19 -26.69
CA VAL A 411 0.73 -17.54 -26.82
C VAL A 411 1.95 -17.44 -27.72
N ASN A 412 3.14 -17.64 -27.14
CA ASN A 412 4.41 -17.42 -27.83
C ASN A 412 4.80 -18.61 -28.72
N LEU A 413 3.94 -18.91 -29.70
CA LEU A 413 4.14 -19.86 -30.78
C LEU A 413 3.51 -19.26 -32.04
N ASP A 414 4.23 -19.29 -33.16
CA ASP A 414 3.63 -19.01 -34.46
C ASP A 414 2.73 -20.18 -34.85
N LEU A 415 1.42 -19.92 -34.95
CA LEU A 415 0.44 -20.96 -35.28
C LEU A 415 0.54 -21.46 -36.72
N ASN A 416 1.34 -20.76 -37.54
CA ASN A 416 1.63 -21.06 -38.94
C ASN A 416 3.13 -21.39 -39.12
N ALA A 417 3.77 -21.95 -38.08
CA ALA A 417 5.20 -22.27 -38.10
C ALA A 417 5.55 -23.28 -39.20
N ASP A 418 6.73 -23.12 -39.80
CA ASP A 418 7.32 -24.04 -40.79
C ASP A 418 6.53 -24.31 -42.08
N VAL A 419 5.53 -23.47 -42.40
CA VAL A 419 4.77 -23.54 -43.66
C VAL A 419 4.97 -22.34 -44.60
N GLY A 420 5.62 -21.27 -44.13
CA GLY A 420 6.05 -20.13 -44.96
C GLY A 420 4.92 -19.16 -45.37
N GLY A 421 3.83 -19.10 -44.58
CA GLY A 421 2.74 -18.13 -44.72
C GLY A 421 2.92 -16.88 -43.85
N ASP A 422 1.80 -16.23 -43.49
CA ASP A 422 1.81 -15.11 -42.54
C ASP A 422 2.19 -15.61 -41.14
N TRP A 423 2.83 -14.77 -40.32
CA TRP A 423 3.01 -15.06 -38.89
C TRP A 423 1.67 -14.97 -38.18
N ILE A 424 1.25 -16.00 -37.46
CA ILE A 424 -0.05 -16.07 -36.79
C ILE A 424 0.15 -16.27 -35.30
N TYR A 425 -0.43 -15.41 -34.46
CA TYR A 425 -0.35 -15.53 -33.01
C TYR A 425 -1.74 -15.50 -32.38
N PHE A 426 -1.94 -16.36 -31.39
CA PHE A 426 -3.13 -16.36 -30.55
C PHE A 426 -2.88 -15.53 -29.28
N GLY A 427 -3.84 -14.70 -28.92
CA GLY A 427 -3.80 -13.89 -27.71
C GLY A 427 -5.14 -13.87 -27.01
N TYR A 428 -5.14 -13.60 -25.71
CA TYR A 428 -6.35 -13.60 -24.92
C TYR A 428 -6.39 -12.46 -23.90
N LYS A 429 -7.59 -12.17 -23.38
CA LYS A 429 -7.79 -11.29 -22.23
C LYS A 429 -8.33 -12.10 -21.06
N THR A 430 -8.07 -11.61 -19.86
CA THR A 430 -8.47 -12.24 -18.62
C THR A 430 -9.53 -11.43 -17.89
N THR A 431 -10.33 -12.10 -17.07
CA THR A 431 -11.33 -11.50 -16.20
C THR A 431 -11.41 -12.24 -14.87
N THR A 432 -11.84 -11.56 -13.81
CA THR A 432 -12.25 -12.19 -12.54
C THR A 432 -13.76 -12.40 -12.46
N ASP A 433 -14.51 -11.91 -13.45
CA ASP A 433 -15.96 -12.06 -13.58
C ASP A 433 -16.26 -13.33 -14.37
N GLN A 434 -16.81 -14.32 -13.68
CA GLN A 434 -17.13 -15.62 -14.26
C GLN A 434 -18.15 -15.52 -15.40
N ASP A 435 -19.07 -14.55 -15.36
CA ASP A 435 -20.15 -14.43 -16.35
C ASP A 435 -19.64 -13.88 -17.70
N LYS A 436 -18.47 -13.24 -17.70
CA LYS A 436 -17.80 -12.77 -18.92
C LYS A 436 -16.88 -13.83 -19.53
N ALA A 437 -16.67 -14.95 -18.85
CA ALA A 437 -15.70 -15.94 -19.25
C ALA A 437 -16.14 -16.75 -20.48
N ILE A 438 -15.18 -17.07 -21.33
CA ILE A 438 -15.33 -18.07 -22.39
C ILE A 438 -15.39 -19.46 -21.74
N THR A 439 -16.37 -20.24 -22.16
CA THR A 439 -16.69 -21.59 -21.68
C THR A 439 -16.39 -22.65 -22.73
N GLY A 440 -15.99 -22.28 -23.94
CA GLY A 440 -15.58 -23.25 -24.96
C GLY A 440 -14.74 -22.63 -26.06
N LEU A 441 -13.79 -23.39 -26.56
CA LEU A 441 -12.98 -23.08 -27.74
C LEU A 441 -12.88 -24.33 -28.61
N VAL A 442 -13.29 -24.22 -29.87
CA VAL A 442 -13.25 -25.29 -30.87
C VAL A 442 -12.72 -24.77 -32.20
N ALA A 443 -12.36 -25.66 -33.12
CA ALA A 443 -11.92 -25.32 -34.46
C ALA A 443 -12.76 -26.03 -35.52
N ASN A 444 -12.62 -25.60 -36.78
CA ASN A 444 -13.07 -26.38 -37.91
C ASN A 444 -12.23 -26.10 -39.17
N TYR A 445 -12.30 -27.02 -40.12
CA TYR A 445 -11.59 -26.97 -41.40
C TYR A 445 -12.54 -26.74 -42.55
N TYR A 446 -12.14 -25.91 -43.49
CA TYR A 446 -12.93 -25.58 -44.67
C TYR A 446 -12.09 -25.59 -45.94
N SER A 447 -12.78 -25.71 -47.07
CA SER A 447 -12.17 -25.57 -48.40
C SER A 447 -12.17 -24.12 -48.89
N ASP A 448 -12.95 -23.25 -48.26
CA ASP A 448 -13.10 -21.83 -48.58
C ASP A 448 -13.12 -20.99 -47.29
N ALA A 449 -12.95 -19.68 -47.45
CA ALA A 449 -12.97 -18.73 -46.33
C ALA A 449 -14.34 -18.68 -45.64
N MET A 450 -14.31 -18.52 -44.31
CA MET A 450 -15.49 -18.43 -43.46
C MET A 450 -15.52 -17.14 -42.63
N SER A 451 -16.73 -16.67 -42.33
CA SER A 451 -16.97 -15.44 -41.56
C SER A 451 -18.17 -15.51 -40.61
N SER A 452 -18.86 -16.65 -40.53
CA SER A 452 -20.03 -16.84 -39.68
C SER A 452 -19.76 -17.82 -38.52
N GLY A 453 -20.43 -17.60 -37.40
CA GLY A 453 -20.43 -18.52 -36.26
C GLY A 453 -21.13 -19.85 -36.57
N ILE A 454 -21.01 -20.80 -35.63
CA ILE A 454 -21.54 -22.17 -35.77
C ILE A 454 -22.41 -22.55 -34.57
N THR A 455 -23.19 -23.62 -34.69
CA THR A 455 -23.82 -24.29 -33.55
C THR A 455 -23.15 -25.65 -33.37
N TYR A 456 -22.63 -25.90 -32.16
CA TYR A 456 -21.95 -27.16 -31.81
C TYR A 456 -22.40 -27.58 -30.41
N ASN A 457 -22.79 -28.85 -30.24
CA ASN A 457 -23.31 -29.41 -28.99
C ASN A 457 -24.38 -28.55 -28.30
N SER A 458 -25.34 -28.04 -29.08
CA SER A 458 -26.45 -27.17 -28.61
C SER A 458 -26.05 -25.78 -28.10
N SER A 459 -24.80 -25.37 -28.29
CA SER A 459 -24.31 -24.03 -28.00
C SER A 459 -23.95 -23.27 -29.27
N LYS A 460 -24.21 -21.97 -29.27
CA LYS A 460 -23.77 -21.07 -30.35
C LYS A 460 -22.34 -20.63 -30.08
N TYR A 461 -21.51 -20.72 -31.11
CA TYR A 461 -20.13 -20.26 -31.06
C TYR A 461 -19.90 -19.14 -32.07
N ASP A 462 -19.24 -18.09 -31.62
CA ASP A 462 -18.78 -16.98 -32.43
C ASP A 462 -17.45 -17.34 -33.09
N ILE A 463 -17.27 -16.93 -34.34
CA ILE A 463 -16.04 -17.16 -35.10
C ILE A 463 -14.99 -16.09 -34.76
N ILE A 464 -13.71 -16.49 -34.72
CA ILE A 464 -12.59 -15.57 -34.90
C ILE A 464 -12.29 -15.53 -36.39
N PRO A 465 -12.64 -14.44 -37.12
CA PRO A 465 -12.65 -14.43 -38.59
C PRO A 465 -11.23 -14.22 -39.17
N VAL A 466 -10.28 -15.05 -38.75
CA VAL A 466 -8.90 -15.09 -39.22
C VAL A 466 -8.57 -16.55 -39.56
N ASP A 467 -8.18 -16.78 -40.81
CA ASP A 467 -7.67 -18.07 -41.24
C ASP A 467 -6.29 -18.31 -40.62
N LEU A 468 -6.15 -19.40 -39.84
CA LEU A 468 -4.88 -19.74 -39.20
C LEU A 468 -3.81 -20.22 -40.19
N ASN A 469 -4.21 -20.64 -41.40
CA ASN A 469 -3.33 -21.07 -42.49
C ASN A 469 -3.10 -19.97 -43.54
N ARG A 470 -3.30 -18.71 -43.15
CA ARG A 470 -3.25 -17.58 -44.07
C ARG A 470 -1.92 -17.55 -44.83
N ASN A 471 -2.01 -17.49 -46.15
CA ASN A 471 -0.88 -17.53 -47.10
C ASN A 471 0.01 -18.79 -47.04
N ALA A 472 -0.33 -19.82 -46.25
CA ALA A 472 0.45 -21.06 -46.13
C ALA A 472 0.06 -22.14 -47.15
N LYS A 473 -1.05 -21.97 -47.89
CA LYS A 473 -1.70 -22.97 -48.77
C LYS A 473 -2.18 -24.19 -47.96
N GLY A 474 -3.40 -24.66 -48.12
CA GLY A 474 -3.92 -25.77 -47.31
C GLY A 474 -5.40 -25.64 -47.04
N LYS A 475 -5.86 -26.18 -45.90
CA LYS A 475 -7.24 -25.93 -45.43
C LYS A 475 -7.35 -24.53 -44.85
N PHE A 476 -8.53 -23.93 -44.99
CA PHE A 476 -8.89 -22.76 -44.21
C PHE A 476 -9.26 -23.22 -42.80
N ILE A 477 -8.66 -22.63 -41.78
CA ILE A 477 -8.80 -23.07 -40.39
C ILE A 477 -9.28 -21.90 -39.55
N TYR A 478 -10.39 -22.08 -38.85
CA TYR A 478 -10.98 -21.05 -38.01
C TYR A 478 -11.21 -21.55 -36.59
N LEU A 479 -10.97 -20.67 -35.63
CA LEU A 479 -11.33 -20.85 -34.23
C LEU A 479 -12.72 -20.28 -33.95
N TYR A 480 -13.41 -20.93 -33.02
CA TYR A 480 -14.74 -20.57 -32.58
C TYR A 480 -14.80 -20.62 -31.06
N PHE A 481 -15.38 -19.60 -30.44
CA PHE A 481 -15.50 -19.53 -28.98
C PHE A 481 -16.95 -19.31 -28.55
N THR A 482 -17.28 -19.65 -27.31
CA THR A 482 -18.60 -19.39 -26.73
C THR A 482 -18.48 -19.01 -25.26
N ARG A 483 -19.51 -18.32 -24.76
CA ARG A 483 -19.72 -18.05 -23.33
C ARG A 483 -20.92 -18.82 -22.78
N ASP A 484 -21.52 -19.70 -23.59
CA ASP A 484 -22.65 -20.51 -23.15
C ASP A 484 -22.19 -21.51 -22.06
N PRO A 485 -22.74 -21.46 -20.83
CA PRO A 485 -22.33 -22.36 -19.76
C PRO A 485 -22.57 -23.85 -20.08
N LYS A 486 -23.41 -24.17 -21.08
CA LYS A 486 -23.59 -25.55 -21.56
C LYS A 486 -22.33 -26.14 -22.21
N ALA A 487 -21.41 -25.30 -22.70
CA ALA A 487 -20.16 -25.74 -23.30
C ALA A 487 -19.10 -26.19 -22.26
N GLY A 488 -19.32 -25.91 -20.97
CA GLY A 488 -18.48 -26.35 -19.85
C GLY A 488 -18.09 -25.21 -18.90
N SER A 489 -17.25 -25.54 -17.91
CA SER A 489 -16.73 -24.55 -16.95
C SER A 489 -15.85 -23.49 -17.63
N PRO A 490 -15.78 -22.26 -17.10
CA PRO A 490 -14.90 -21.20 -17.58
C PRO A 490 -13.46 -21.67 -17.87
N ILE A 491 -12.93 -21.24 -19.01
CA ILE A 491 -11.52 -21.44 -19.36
C ILE A 491 -10.67 -20.47 -18.53
N SER A 492 -9.50 -20.91 -18.08
CA SER A 492 -8.59 -20.12 -17.24
C SER A 492 -7.14 -20.06 -17.72
N ALA A 493 -6.74 -20.92 -18.66
CA ALA A 493 -5.40 -20.87 -19.24
C ALA A 493 -5.37 -21.52 -20.63
N PHE A 494 -4.34 -21.16 -21.39
CA PHE A 494 -3.98 -21.80 -22.65
C PHE A 494 -2.53 -22.29 -22.60
N GLN A 495 -2.25 -23.32 -23.37
CA GLN A 495 -0.90 -23.77 -23.69
C GLN A 495 -0.84 -24.26 -25.14
N TYR A 496 0.34 -24.22 -25.74
CA TYR A 496 0.56 -24.74 -27.07
C TYR A 496 1.33 -26.06 -27.06
N GLN A 497 1.25 -26.77 -28.19
CA GLN A 497 2.10 -27.89 -28.52
C GLN A 497 2.56 -27.75 -29.97
N GLN A 498 3.85 -27.94 -30.20
CA GLN A 498 4.49 -27.98 -31.52
C GLN A 498 5.09 -29.36 -31.70
N ASN A 499 4.62 -30.11 -32.70
CA ASN A 499 4.90 -31.53 -32.88
C ASN A 499 4.61 -32.32 -31.60
N GLU A 500 5.62 -32.94 -31.00
CA GLU A 500 5.51 -33.69 -29.74
C GLU A 500 5.85 -32.84 -28.50
N GLU A 501 6.29 -31.60 -28.68
CA GLU A 501 6.76 -30.74 -27.59
C GLU A 501 5.68 -29.79 -27.08
N PHE A 502 5.35 -29.88 -25.80
CA PHE A 502 4.47 -28.93 -25.13
C PHE A 502 5.23 -27.68 -24.68
N GLN A 503 4.50 -26.57 -24.56
CA GLN A 503 4.98 -25.39 -23.87
C GLN A 503 5.57 -25.77 -22.49
N TYR A 504 6.71 -25.15 -22.14
CA TYR A 504 7.50 -25.43 -20.94
C TYR A 504 8.16 -26.83 -20.90
N LYS A 505 8.28 -27.53 -22.04
CA LYS A 505 8.91 -28.86 -22.17
C LYS A 505 8.25 -29.93 -21.30
N ASN A 506 6.95 -29.80 -21.05
CA ASN A 506 6.18 -30.82 -20.35
C ASN A 506 6.04 -32.07 -21.22
N THR A 507 5.99 -33.26 -20.60
CA THR A 507 5.79 -34.53 -21.33
C THR A 507 4.33 -34.83 -21.67
N LYS A 508 3.39 -34.01 -21.15
CA LYS A 508 1.94 -34.11 -21.40
C LYS A 508 1.19 -32.86 -20.97
N ALA A 509 0.03 -32.63 -21.58
CA ALA A 509 -0.96 -31.60 -21.23
C ALA A 509 -1.73 -31.92 -19.93
N ASN A 510 -1.06 -31.97 -18.77
CA ASN A 510 -1.71 -32.27 -17.48
C ASN A 510 -2.85 -31.28 -17.15
N GLY A 511 -4.10 -31.76 -17.22
CA GLY A 511 -5.29 -30.97 -16.86
C GLY A 511 -5.72 -29.95 -17.91
N TYR A 512 -5.31 -30.12 -19.16
CA TYR A 512 -5.78 -29.32 -20.29
C TYR A 512 -6.51 -30.18 -21.31
N ASP A 513 -7.57 -29.61 -21.89
CA ASP A 513 -8.33 -30.18 -23.00
C ASP A 513 -7.78 -29.65 -24.33
N PRO A 514 -7.73 -30.47 -25.40
CA PRO A 514 -7.35 -30.00 -26.72
C PRO A 514 -8.45 -29.16 -27.35
N VAL A 515 -8.08 -28.20 -28.19
CA VAL A 515 -9.02 -27.63 -29.15
C VAL A 515 -9.37 -28.71 -30.19
N ILE A 516 -10.64 -29.04 -30.30
CA ILE A 516 -11.14 -30.10 -31.18
C ILE A 516 -11.78 -29.54 -32.45
N VAL A 517 -11.74 -30.34 -33.50
CA VAL A 517 -12.43 -30.09 -34.77
C VAL A 517 -13.89 -30.49 -34.64
N THR A 518 -14.80 -29.56 -34.88
CA THR A 518 -16.25 -29.79 -34.68
C THR A 518 -16.87 -30.81 -35.64
N SER A 519 -16.27 -31.05 -36.81
CA SER A 519 -16.79 -31.95 -37.83
C SER A 519 -16.50 -33.43 -37.57
N ASP A 520 -15.39 -33.76 -36.92
CA ASP A 520 -14.96 -35.15 -36.70
C ASP A 520 -14.46 -35.46 -35.27
N GLY A 521 -14.36 -34.46 -34.39
CA GLY A 521 -13.91 -34.60 -33.01
C GLY A 521 -12.41 -34.81 -32.83
N SER A 522 -11.62 -34.71 -33.91
CA SER A 522 -10.16 -34.84 -33.85
C SER A 522 -9.51 -33.63 -33.17
N VAL A 523 -8.27 -33.80 -32.70
CA VAL A 523 -7.46 -32.66 -32.20
C VAL A 523 -7.10 -31.77 -33.38
N ALA A 524 -7.36 -30.47 -33.25
CA ALA A 524 -7.17 -29.51 -34.32
C ALA A 524 -5.68 -29.20 -34.54
N ASP A 525 -5.13 -29.74 -35.61
CA ASP A 525 -3.87 -29.28 -36.22
C ASP A 525 -4.09 -27.97 -36.96
N PHE A 526 -3.37 -26.92 -36.56
CA PHE A 526 -3.50 -25.57 -37.13
C PHE A 526 -2.66 -25.32 -38.38
N ASN A 527 -1.87 -26.31 -38.82
CA ASN A 527 -1.16 -26.31 -40.10
C ASN A 527 -1.77 -27.32 -41.10
N LYS A 528 -3.05 -27.71 -40.89
CA LYS A 528 -3.67 -28.82 -41.61
C LYS A 528 -3.63 -28.62 -43.13
N GLY A 529 -2.91 -29.52 -43.80
CA GLY A 529 -2.81 -29.55 -45.26
C GLY A 529 -1.79 -28.58 -45.86
N SER A 530 -0.98 -27.93 -45.03
CA SER A 530 0.08 -26.98 -45.43
C SER A 530 1.48 -27.60 -45.44
N GLY A 531 1.67 -28.73 -44.74
CA GLY A 531 2.86 -29.57 -44.87
C GLY A 531 4.06 -29.17 -44.00
N GLY A 532 3.85 -28.36 -42.96
CA GLY A 532 4.86 -28.01 -41.94
C GLY A 532 4.58 -28.69 -40.61
N ASP A 533 4.99 -28.04 -39.52
CA ASP A 533 4.88 -28.58 -38.16
C ASP A 533 3.43 -28.84 -37.76
N TYR A 534 3.23 -29.83 -36.89
CA TYR A 534 1.92 -30.05 -36.27
C TYR A 534 1.73 -29.07 -35.11
N ILE A 535 0.73 -28.21 -35.22
CA ILE A 535 0.50 -27.15 -34.24
C ILE A 535 -0.84 -27.37 -33.55
N TYR A 536 -0.82 -27.38 -32.22
CA TYR A 536 -2.02 -27.59 -31.41
C TYR A 536 -2.13 -26.54 -30.31
N LEU A 537 -3.38 -26.19 -29.97
CA LEU A 537 -3.71 -25.37 -28.83
C LEU A 537 -4.56 -26.17 -27.85
N TRP A 538 -4.28 -25.96 -26.58
CA TRP A 538 -4.93 -26.62 -25.47
C TRP A 538 -5.41 -25.58 -24.47
N PHE A 539 -6.50 -25.85 -23.77
CA PHE A 539 -7.06 -24.95 -22.77
C PHE A 539 -7.36 -25.68 -21.47
N LYS A 540 -7.26 -24.97 -20.35
CA LYS A 540 -7.60 -25.49 -19.03
C LYS A 540 -8.86 -24.82 -18.51
N ARG A 541 -9.71 -25.60 -17.87
CA ARG A 541 -10.90 -25.11 -17.17
C ARG A 541 -10.60 -24.97 -15.68
N ASN A 542 -11.30 -24.04 -15.03
CA ASN A 542 -11.30 -23.96 -13.56
C ASN A 542 -12.11 -25.07 -12.92
#